data_AF-A0A2G8E3R0-F1
#
_entry.id   AF-A0A2G8E3R0-F1
#
_cell.length_a   1.000
_cell.length_b   1.000
_cell.length_c   1.000
_cell.angle_alpha   90.00
_cell.angle_beta   90.00
_cell.angle_gamma   90.00
#
_symmetry.space_group_name_H-M   'P 1'
#
loop_
_entity.id
_entity.type
_entity.pdbx_description
1 polymer ?
#
loop_
_entity_poly.entity_id
_entity_poly.type
_entity_poly.pdbx_seq_one_letter_code
_entity_poly.pdbx_strand_id
1 'polypeptide(L)'
;MGSVKLTVKRLYKLHQDRMVKTTATARIYIGERLIATEQIDGLTESPVSKYIHHDADAHLPLRLEWECDGIADMSAVSVEFCPCCHHHDD
;
A
#
# COMPACT_ATOMS: atom_id res chain seq x y z
N MET A 1 -7.29 -13.67 -10.58
CA MET A 1 -6.44 -13.02 -9.55
C MET A 1 -6.26 -11.57 -9.93
N GLY A 2 -6.81 -10.65 -9.13
CA GLY A 2 -6.55 -9.22 -9.28
C GLY A 2 -5.31 -8.82 -8.50
N SER A 3 -4.77 -7.64 -8.79
CA SER A 3 -3.67 -7.06 -8.02
C SER A 3 -3.97 -5.62 -7.66
N VAL A 4 -3.48 -5.18 -6.51
CA VAL A 4 -3.50 -3.79 -6.09
C VAL A 4 -2.06 -3.31 -5.95
N LYS A 5 -1.75 -2.17 -6.58
CA LYS A 5 -0.50 -1.46 -6.36
C LYS A 5 -0.71 -0.46 -5.22
N LEU A 6 -0.24 -0.81 -4.03
CA LEU A 6 -0.11 0.14 -2.92
C LEU A 6 1.15 0.97 -3.13
N THR A 7 1.04 2.29 -3.01
CA THR A 7 2.17 3.21 -3.09
C THR A 7 2.20 4.06 -1.84
N VAL A 8 3.32 4.01 -1.12
CA VAL A 8 3.61 4.88 0.03
C VAL A 8 4.44 6.03 -0.51
N LYS A 9 3.85 7.23 -0.56
CA LYS A 9 4.54 8.44 -1.07
C LYS A 9 5.35 9.11 0.01
N ARG A 10 4.83 9.11 1.24
CA ARG A 10 5.49 9.67 2.42
C ARG A 10 5.17 8.83 3.66
N LEU A 11 6.17 8.63 4.51
CA LEU A 11 6.03 8.03 5.83
C LEU A 11 7.11 8.58 6.75
N TYR A 12 6.73 9.37 7.74
CA TYR A 12 7.67 9.90 8.73
C TYR A 12 6.92 10.50 9.93
N LYS A 13 7.61 10.69 11.05
CA LYS A 13 7.15 11.54 12.15
C LYS A 13 8.11 12.70 12.32
N LEU A 14 7.63 13.83 12.82
CA LEU A 14 8.49 14.95 13.22
C LEU A 14 8.87 14.81 14.69
N HIS A 15 10.17 14.81 14.97
CA HIS A 15 10.72 14.85 16.32
C HIS A 15 11.80 15.93 16.38
N GLN A 16 11.54 17.00 17.13
CA GLN A 16 12.41 18.19 17.21
C GLN A 16 12.80 18.72 15.82
N ASP A 17 11.80 18.92 14.95
CA ASP A 17 11.95 19.38 13.56
C ASP A 17 12.78 18.48 12.65
N ARG A 18 13.08 17.25 13.08
CA ARG A 18 13.71 16.23 12.25
C ARG A 18 12.71 15.16 11.87
N MET A 19 12.78 14.69 10.62
CA MET A 19 12.04 13.51 10.20
C MET A 19 12.68 12.27 10.82
N VAL A 20 11.86 11.48 11.50
CA VAL A 20 12.24 10.20 12.08
C VAL A 20 11.36 9.09 11.52
N LYS A 21 11.88 7.86 11.61
CA LYS A 21 11.13 6.67 11.21
C LYS A 21 9.85 6.55 12.03
N THR A 22 8.79 6.05 11.41
CA THR A 22 7.54 5.71 12.08
C THR A 22 6.93 4.46 11.45
N THR A 23 5.79 4.05 11.98
CA THR A 23 5.01 2.90 11.53
C THR A 23 3.63 3.36 11.10
N ALA A 24 3.16 2.81 9.98
CA ALA A 24 1.79 2.93 9.55
C ALA A 24 1.18 1.55 9.28
N THR A 25 -0.11 1.38 9.59
CA THR A 25 -0.88 0.20 9.27
C THR A 25 -1.90 0.56 8.19
N ALA A 26 -1.68 0.06 6.97
CA ALA A 26 -2.60 0.22 5.86
C ALA A 26 -3.56 -0.97 5.78
N ARG A 27 -4.84 -0.70 5.55
CA ARG A 27 -5.90 -1.68 5.34
C ARG A 27 -6.51 -1.44 3.97
N ILE A 28 -6.54 -2.48 3.15
CA ILE A 28 -6.98 -2.40 1.75
C ILE A 28 -8.22 -3.24 1.59
N TYR A 29 -9.25 -2.62 1.02
CA TYR A 29 -10.57 -3.21 0.84
C TYR A 29 -10.98 -3.19 -0.63
N ILE A 30 -11.70 -4.22 -1.04
CA ILE A 30 -12.40 -4.27 -2.33
C ILE A 30 -13.88 -4.50 -2.03
N GLY A 31 -14.71 -3.51 -2.35
CA GLY A 31 -16.04 -3.38 -1.76
C GLY A 31 -15.94 -3.30 -0.24
N GLU A 32 -16.64 -4.19 0.45
CA GLU A 32 -16.62 -4.30 1.91
C GLU A 32 -15.59 -5.33 2.43
N ARG A 33 -14.91 -6.06 1.53
CA ARG A 33 -13.99 -7.12 1.92
C ARG A 33 -12.59 -6.56 2.16
N LEU A 34 -12.06 -6.75 3.36
CA LEU A 34 -10.64 -6.54 3.65
C LEU A 34 -9.83 -7.60 2.89
N ILE A 35 -8.97 -7.16 1.96
CA ILE A 35 -8.12 -8.05 1.17
C ILE A 35 -6.69 -8.15 1.73
N ALA A 36 -6.20 -7.11 2.41
CA ALA A 36 -4.88 -7.10 3.00
C ALA A 36 -4.75 -6.08 4.14
N THR A 37 -3.90 -6.40 5.11
CA THR A 37 -3.39 -5.46 6.11
C THR A 37 -1.88 -5.43 6.00
N GLU A 38 -1.32 -4.24 5.85
CA GLU A 38 0.10 -4.01 5.59
C GLU A 38 0.68 -3.12 6.68
N GLN A 39 1.65 -3.66 7.42
CA GLN A 39 2.46 -2.85 8.32
C GLN A 39 3.66 -2.31 7.55
N ILE A 40 3.83 -0.99 7.56
CA ILE A 40 4.88 -0.29 6.84
C ILE A 40 5.70 0.46 7.88
N ASP A 41 6.97 0.07 7.98
CA ASP A 41 7.92 0.63 8.94
C ASP A 41 9.03 1.37 8.19
N GLY A 42 9.32 2.61 8.57
CA GLY A 42 10.49 3.31 8.06
C GLY A 42 10.35 4.81 7.94
N LEU A 43 11.19 5.35 7.05
CA LEU A 43 11.23 6.75 6.63
C LEU A 43 11.14 6.75 5.10
N THR A 44 10.03 7.23 4.56
CA THR A 44 9.79 7.27 3.10
C THR A 44 9.74 8.71 2.65
N GLU A 45 10.80 9.15 1.97
CA GLU A 45 10.90 10.46 1.31
C GLU A 45 10.67 10.35 -0.21
N SER A 46 10.87 9.15 -0.76
CA SER A 46 10.64 8.81 -2.17
C SER A 46 9.58 7.71 -2.28
N PRO A 47 8.65 7.79 -3.24
CA PRO A 47 7.57 6.82 -3.36
C PRO A 47 8.07 5.38 -3.52
N VAL A 48 7.54 4.47 -2.71
CA VAL A 48 7.78 3.02 -2.83
C VAL A 48 6.46 2.31 -3.07
N SER A 49 6.47 1.26 -3.89
CA SER A 49 5.27 0.51 -4.22
C SER A 49 5.38 -0.96 -3.84
N LYS A 50 4.25 -1.52 -3.37
CA LYS A 50 4.05 -2.95 -3.14
C LYS A 50 2.87 -3.42 -3.99
N TYR A 51 2.99 -4.59 -4.57
CA TYR A 51 1.88 -5.27 -5.25
C TYR A 51 1.27 -6.31 -4.33
N ILE A 52 -0.06 -6.33 -4.25
CA ILE A 52 -0.83 -7.21 -3.38
C ILE A 52 -1.82 -7.96 -4.25
N HIS A 53 -1.71 -9.28 -4.27
CA HIS A 53 -2.58 -10.15 -5.04
C HIS A 53 -3.83 -10.52 -4.23
N HIS A 54 -4.97 -10.60 -4.90
CA HIS A 54 -6.24 -10.97 -4.26
C HIS A 54 -7.16 -11.74 -5.21
N ASP A 55 -8.10 -12.46 -4.60
CA ASP A 55 -9.18 -13.18 -5.31
C ASP A 55 -10.54 -12.48 -5.23
N ALA A 56 -10.58 -11.24 -4.71
CA ALA A 56 -11.80 -10.43 -4.75
C ALA A 56 -12.15 -9.98 -6.18
N ASP A 57 -13.43 -9.68 -6.41
CA ASP A 57 -13.92 -9.16 -7.69
C ASP A 57 -13.34 -7.78 -7.99
N ALA A 58 -12.58 -7.67 -9.09
CA ALA A 58 -11.89 -6.45 -9.49
C ALA A 58 -12.82 -5.31 -9.92
N HIS A 59 -14.11 -5.59 -10.16
CA HIS A 59 -15.11 -4.57 -10.53
C HIS A 59 -15.66 -3.80 -9.32
N LEU A 60 -15.39 -4.27 -8.11
CA LEU A 60 -15.81 -3.62 -6.88
C LEU A 60 -14.88 -2.44 -6.54
N PRO A 61 -15.39 -1.41 -5.85
CA PRO A 61 -14.61 -0.22 -5.53
C PRO A 61 -13.44 -0.56 -4.60
N LEU A 62 -12.26 -0.04 -4.92
CA LEU A 62 -11.07 -0.12 -4.08
C LEU A 62 -11.09 0.99 -3.02
N ARG A 63 -10.87 0.62 -1.76
CA ARG A 63 -10.72 1.56 -0.65
C ARG A 63 -9.42 1.27 0.10
N LEU A 64 -8.68 2.33 0.40
CA LEU A 64 -7.46 2.29 1.19
C LEU A 64 -7.65 3.15 2.42
N GLU A 65 -7.37 2.57 3.58
CA GLU A 65 -7.34 3.26 4.86
C GLU A 65 -5.99 3.04 5.52
N TRP A 66 -5.54 3.99 6.33
CA TRP A 66 -4.34 3.79 7.13
C TRP A 66 -4.41 4.54 8.45
N GLU A 67 -3.66 4.02 9.41
CA GLU A 67 -3.37 4.64 10.68
C GLU A 67 -1.86 4.82 10.79
N CYS A 68 -1.40 5.97 11.30
CA CYS A 68 0.01 6.28 11.42
C CYS A 68 0.23 7.23 12.60
N ASP A 69 1.26 6.98 13.40
CA ASP A 69 1.77 7.96 14.36
C ASP A 69 2.72 8.93 13.64
N GLY A 70 2.16 9.96 12.99
CA GLY A 70 2.90 10.95 12.22
C GLY A 70 2.23 11.28 10.88
N ILE A 71 3.03 11.36 9.83
CA ILE A 71 2.61 11.71 8.48
C ILE A 71 2.74 10.47 7.60
N ALA A 72 1.62 10.10 6.98
CA ALA A 72 1.55 9.09 5.95
C ALA A 72 0.69 9.58 4.77
N ASP A 73 1.22 9.43 3.56
CA ASP A 73 0.48 9.64 2.30
C ASP A 73 0.60 8.36 1.47
N MET A 74 -0.53 7.71 1.24
CA MET A 74 -0.61 6.45 0.52
C MET A 74 -1.70 6.50 -0.54
N SER A 75 -1.50 5.74 -1.61
CA SER A 75 -2.51 5.53 -2.65
C SER A 75 -2.52 4.08 -3.09
N ALA A 76 -3.70 3.56 -3.40
CA ALA A 76 -3.87 2.22 -3.95
C ALA A 76 -4.60 2.32 -5.29
N VAL A 77 -4.16 1.53 -6.26
CA VAL A 77 -4.83 1.39 -7.56
C VAL A 77 -4.94 -0.08 -7.93
N SER A 78 -6.09 -0.48 -8.47
CA SER A 78 -6.26 -1.81 -9.07
C SER A 78 -5.41 -1.90 -10.33
N VAL A 79 -4.72 -3.02 -10.51
CA VAL A 79 -3.93 -3.31 -11.70
C VAL A 79 -4.30 -4.71 -12.20
N GLU A 80 -4.59 -4.80 -13.49
CA GLU A 80 -4.97 -6.06 -14.14
C GLU A 80 -3.75 -6.98 -14.34
N PHE A 81 -2.55 -6.40 -14.40
CA PHE A 81 -1.29 -7.11 -14.60
C PHE A 81 -0.23 -6.68 -13.59
N CYS A 82 0.32 -7.62 -12.82
CA CYS A 82 1.55 -7.39 -12.08
C CYS A 82 2.75 -7.58 -13.02
N PRO A 83 3.72 -6.65 -13.06
CA PRO A 83 4.96 -6.85 -13.83
C PRO A 83 5.77 -8.07 -13.36
N CYS A 84 5.47 -8.61 -12.18
CA CYS A 84 6.07 -9.83 -11.63
C CYS A 84 5.62 -11.13 -12.33
N CYS A 85 4.45 -11.15 -12.98
CA CYS A 85 3.92 -12.36 -13.63
C CYS A 85 4.54 -12.63 -15.01
N HIS A 86 5.38 -11.72 -15.52
CA HIS A 86 6.05 -11.87 -16.82
C HIS A 86 7.40 -12.60 -16.73
N HIS A 87 7.79 -13.08 -15.54
CA HIS A 87 9.14 -13.61 -15.25
C HIS A 87 9.13 -15.08 -14.79
N HIS A 88 8.08 -15.85 -15.08
CA HIS A 88 7.98 -17.26 -14.69
C HIS A 88 7.72 -18.17 -15.91
N ASP A 89 8.41 -17.90 -17.01
CA ASP A 89 8.58 -18.82 -18.15
C ASP A 89 10.08 -18.84 -18.51
N ASP A 90 10.85 -19.67 -17.82
CA ASP A 90 12.10 -20.28 -18.33
C ASP A 90 12.22 -21.71 -17.78
#